data_AF-A0A411J1N1-F1
#
_entry.id   AF-A0A411J1N1-F1
#
_cell.length_a   1.000
_cell.length_b   1.000
_cell.length_c   1.000
_cell.angle_alpha   90.00
_cell.angle_beta   90.00
_cell.angle_gamma   90.00
#
_symmetry.space_group_name_H-M   'P 1'
#
loop_
_entity.id
_entity.type
_entity.pdbx_description
1 polymer ?
#
loop_
_entity_poly.entity_id
_entity_poly.type
_entity_poly.pdbx_seq_one_letter_code
_entity_poly.pdbx_strand_id
1 'polypeptide(L)'
;ELENGIYAADYENPYYDNSTFASHFYDPDNGKTYIPFAKQAKETGAKYFKLAGESYKNKDMKQAFFYLGLSLHYLGDVNQPMHAANFTNLSYPQGFHSKYENFVDTIKDNYKVTDGNGYWNWKGTNPEEWIHGAAV
;
A
#
# COMPACT_ATOMS: atom_id res chain seq x y z
N GLU A 1 -7.25 -14.09 -7.68
CA GLU A 1 -7.92 -13.11 -6.79
C GLU A 1 -6.95 -12.32 -5.95
N LEU A 2 -6.04 -12.94 -5.18
CA LEU A 2 -5.04 -12.17 -4.42
C LEU A 2 -4.21 -11.25 -5.33
N GLU A 3 -3.59 -11.80 -6.37
CA GLU A 3 -2.83 -11.03 -7.37
C GLU A 3 -3.69 -10.00 -8.11
N ASN A 4 -4.96 -10.32 -8.38
CA ASN A 4 -5.90 -9.37 -9.00
C ASN A 4 -6.12 -8.16 -8.09
N GLY A 5 -6.21 -8.36 -6.78
CA GLY A 5 -6.35 -7.27 -5.82
C GLY A 5 -5.10 -6.40 -5.71
N ILE A 6 -3.92 -7.02 -5.75
CA ILE A 6 -2.64 -6.29 -5.79
C ILE A 6 -2.59 -5.44 -7.06
N TYR A 7 -2.85 -6.04 -8.22
CA TYR A 7 -2.82 -5.32 -9.49
C TYR A 7 -3.89 -4.22 -9.57
N ALA A 8 -5.15 -4.50 -9.22
CA ALA A 8 -6.26 -3.55 -9.40
C ALA A 8 -6.06 -2.21 -8.69
N ALA A 9 -5.25 -2.16 -7.62
CA ALA A 9 -4.95 -0.95 -6.87
C ALA A 9 -4.45 0.20 -7.78
N ASP A 10 -3.67 -0.11 -8.81
CA ASP A 10 -3.04 0.87 -9.69
C ASP A 10 -3.79 1.15 -11.00
N TYR A 11 -4.83 0.37 -11.34
CA TYR A 11 -5.39 0.35 -12.70
C TYR A 11 -6.87 0.67 -12.81
N GLU A 12 -7.63 0.64 -11.70
CA GLU A 12 -9.07 0.89 -11.77
C GLU A 12 -9.63 1.69 -10.59
N ASN A 13 -10.78 2.31 -10.83
CA ASN A 13 -11.53 3.01 -9.79
C ASN A 13 -12.25 2.01 -8.88
N PRO A 14 -12.39 2.34 -7.57
CA PRO A 14 -11.97 3.58 -6.93
C PRO A 14 -10.51 3.58 -6.45
N TYR A 15 -9.72 2.53 -6.72
CA TYR A 15 -8.46 2.26 -6.03
C TYR A 15 -7.29 3.17 -6.44
N TYR A 16 -7.27 3.62 -7.70
CA TYR A 16 -6.25 4.56 -8.20
C TYR A 16 -6.70 6.04 -8.19
N ASP A 17 -7.79 6.35 -7.50
CA ASP A 17 -8.32 7.71 -7.28
C ASP A 17 -8.42 8.56 -8.57
N ASN A 18 -9.14 8.08 -9.59
CA ASN A 18 -9.26 8.76 -10.89
C ASN A 18 -7.89 9.10 -11.51
N SER A 19 -6.94 8.15 -11.45
CA SER A 19 -5.55 8.31 -11.91
C SER A 19 -4.69 9.31 -11.12
N THR A 20 -5.13 9.71 -9.92
CA THR A 20 -4.31 10.52 -9.01
C THR A 20 -3.50 9.68 -8.04
N PHE A 21 -3.89 8.43 -7.76
CA PHE A 21 -3.21 7.57 -6.79
C PHE A 21 -3.12 8.18 -5.38
N ALA A 22 -3.98 9.13 -5.01
CA ALA A 22 -3.91 9.81 -3.72
C ALA A 22 -3.92 8.85 -2.53
N SER A 23 -4.71 7.78 -2.61
CA SER A 23 -4.80 6.75 -1.58
C SER A 23 -3.57 5.86 -1.47
N HIS A 24 -2.60 5.95 -2.38
CA HIS A 24 -1.34 5.19 -2.36
C HIS A 24 -0.26 5.88 -1.53
N PHE A 25 -0.51 7.11 -1.06
CA PHE A 25 0.46 7.89 -0.28
C PHE A 25 -0.01 8.09 1.15
N TYR A 26 0.95 8.18 2.07
CA TYR A 26 0.70 8.47 3.47
C TYR A 26 1.96 9.01 4.16
N ASP A 27 1.92 10.28 4.53
CA ASP A 27 2.94 10.91 5.36
C ASP A 27 2.62 10.67 6.85
N PRO A 28 3.49 9.99 7.61
CA PRO A 28 3.23 9.63 9.00
C PRO A 28 3.27 10.85 9.94
N ASP A 29 3.98 11.93 9.60
CA ASP A 29 4.17 13.08 10.48
C ASP A 29 2.89 13.93 10.59
N ASN A 30 2.15 14.04 9.48
CA ASN A 30 0.92 14.83 9.43
C ASN A 30 -0.35 14.02 9.15
N GLY A 31 -0.20 12.73 8.84
CA GLY A 31 -1.28 11.78 8.63
C GLY A 31 -2.01 11.92 7.29
N LYS A 32 -1.43 12.61 6.29
CA LYS A 32 -2.09 12.98 5.02
C LYS A 32 -1.41 12.37 3.81
N THR A 33 -2.13 12.35 2.70
CA THR A 33 -1.59 12.21 1.35
C THR A 33 -1.22 13.59 0.77
N TYR A 34 -0.65 13.61 -0.43
CA TYR A 34 -0.17 14.80 -1.13
C TYR A 34 -1.31 15.71 -1.65
N ILE A 35 -2.54 15.18 -1.80
CA ILE A 35 -3.73 15.97 -2.16
C ILE A 35 -4.51 16.35 -0.90
N PRO A 36 -4.76 17.65 -0.65
CA PRO A 36 -5.59 18.07 0.48
C PRO A 36 -6.98 17.40 0.48
N PHE A 37 -7.39 16.91 1.66
CA PHE A 37 -8.68 16.25 1.90
C PHE A 37 -8.91 14.91 1.21
N ALA A 38 -7.95 14.41 0.42
CA ALA A 38 -8.06 13.10 -0.20
C ALA A 38 -7.83 11.96 0.83
N LYS A 39 -8.24 10.75 0.43
CA LYS A 39 -8.01 9.51 1.17
C LYS A 39 -6.52 9.15 1.11
N GLN A 40 -6.00 8.53 2.16
CA GLN A 40 -4.58 8.14 2.27
C GLN A 40 -4.41 6.63 2.49
N ALA A 41 -3.17 6.13 2.39
CA ALA A 41 -2.88 4.69 2.39
C ALA A 41 -3.22 3.99 3.71
N LYS A 42 -3.06 4.65 4.86
CA LYS A 42 -3.39 4.08 6.18
C LYS A 42 -4.86 3.70 6.32
N GLU A 43 -5.77 4.62 6.04
CA GLU A 43 -7.21 4.40 6.14
C GLU A 43 -7.70 3.47 5.02
N THR A 44 -7.10 3.55 3.83
CA THR A 44 -7.50 2.75 2.66
C THR A 44 -7.04 1.29 2.79
N GLY A 45 -5.78 1.06 3.17
CA GLY A 45 -5.25 -0.27 3.45
C GLY A 45 -5.97 -0.95 4.61
N ALA A 46 -6.27 -0.22 5.70
CA ALA A 46 -7.01 -0.74 6.84
C ALA A 46 -8.48 -1.06 6.51
N LYS A 47 -9.13 -0.28 5.64
CA LYS A 47 -10.48 -0.58 5.12
C LYS A 47 -10.49 -1.95 4.45
N TYR A 48 -9.59 -2.19 3.50
CA TYR A 48 -9.56 -3.45 2.77
C TYR A 48 -9.11 -4.64 3.63
N PHE A 49 -8.26 -4.43 4.64
CA PHE A 49 -7.95 -5.45 5.63
C PHE A 49 -9.22 -5.96 6.35
N LYS A 50 -10.06 -5.04 6.81
CA LYS A 50 -11.30 -5.38 7.53
C LYS A 50 -12.31 -6.08 6.61
N LEU A 51 -12.51 -5.56 5.40
CA LEU A 51 -13.40 -6.18 4.39
C LEU A 51 -12.94 -7.58 4.01
N ALA A 52 -11.64 -7.81 3.85
CA ALA A 52 -11.08 -9.14 3.60
C ALA A 52 -11.45 -10.12 4.73
N GLY A 53 -11.28 -9.71 5.99
CA GLY A 53 -11.63 -10.51 7.16
C GLY A 53 -13.13 -10.82 7.28
N GLU A 54 -13.99 -9.86 6.94
CA GLU A 54 -15.45 -10.06 6.89
C GLU A 54 -15.85 -11.07 5.81
N SER A 55 -15.35 -10.91 4.58
CA SER A 55 -15.59 -11.86 3.49
C SER A 55 -15.08 -13.26 3.85
N TYR A 56 -13.90 -13.35 4.47
CA TYR A 56 -13.33 -14.62 4.88
C TYR A 56 -14.22 -15.34 5.91
N LYS A 57 -14.70 -14.61 6.93
CA LYS A 57 -15.65 -15.14 7.93
C LYS A 57 -16.95 -15.64 7.29
N ASN A 58 -17.40 -14.99 6.22
CA ASN A 58 -18.59 -15.36 5.45
C ASN A 58 -18.33 -16.46 4.41
N LYS A 59 -17.12 -17.05 4.40
CA LYS A 59 -16.67 -18.08 3.46
C LYS A 59 -16.59 -17.63 1.99
N ASP A 60 -16.64 -16.33 1.72
CA ASP A 60 -16.43 -15.78 0.38
C ASP A 60 -14.92 -15.60 0.13
N MET A 61 -14.28 -16.70 -0.27
CA MET A 61 -12.83 -16.73 -0.45
C MET A 61 -12.36 -15.82 -1.57
N LYS A 62 -13.10 -15.74 -2.69
CA LYS A 62 -12.67 -14.92 -3.81
C LYS A 62 -12.61 -13.45 -3.42
N GLN A 63 -13.68 -12.96 -2.79
CA GLN A 63 -13.74 -11.58 -2.32
C GLN A 63 -12.74 -11.31 -1.20
N ALA A 64 -12.56 -12.25 -0.27
CA ALA A 64 -11.59 -12.14 0.81
C ALA A 64 -10.17 -11.95 0.29
N PHE A 65 -9.73 -12.80 -0.64
CA PHE A 65 -8.37 -12.72 -1.17
C PHE A 65 -8.18 -11.52 -2.09
N PHE A 66 -9.21 -11.09 -2.84
CA PHE A 66 -9.13 -9.85 -3.59
C PHE A 66 -8.92 -8.63 -2.68
N TYR A 67 -9.73 -8.47 -1.63
CA TYR A 67 -9.55 -7.38 -0.67
C TYR A 67 -8.24 -7.48 0.11
N LEU A 68 -7.78 -8.69 0.42
CA LEU A 68 -6.47 -8.87 1.04
C LEU A 68 -5.36 -8.38 0.10
N GLY A 69 -5.47 -8.66 -1.21
CA GLY A 69 -4.51 -8.17 -2.21
C GLY A 69 -4.44 -6.66 -2.25
N LEU A 70 -5.60 -5.98 -2.28
CA LEU A 70 -5.67 -4.53 -2.18
C LEU A 70 -5.02 -4.02 -0.88
N SER A 71 -5.31 -4.64 0.27
CA SER A 71 -4.73 -4.24 1.55
C SER A 71 -3.21 -4.37 1.59
N LEU A 72 -2.67 -5.46 1.03
CA LEU A 72 -1.23 -5.70 0.93
C LEU A 72 -0.54 -4.70 -0.01
N HIS A 73 -1.20 -4.28 -1.09
CA HIS A 73 -0.69 -3.24 -1.99
C HIS A 73 -0.40 -1.95 -1.22
N TYR A 74 -1.40 -1.39 -0.53
CA TYR A 74 -1.22 -0.15 0.24
C TYR A 74 -0.20 -0.27 1.39
N LEU A 75 -0.03 -1.47 1.97
CA LEU A 75 1.05 -1.72 2.92
C LEU A 75 2.42 -1.68 2.22
N GLY A 76 2.54 -2.27 1.03
CA GLY A 76 3.74 -2.22 0.21
C GLY A 76 4.12 -0.79 -0.19
N ASP A 77 3.15 0.03 -0.59
CA ASP A 77 3.36 1.42 -0.97
C ASP A 77 4.02 2.23 0.15
N VAL A 78 3.52 2.16 1.39
CA VAL A 78 4.09 2.96 2.49
C VAL A 78 5.51 2.53 2.89
N ASN A 79 5.97 1.36 2.46
CA ASN A 79 7.38 0.95 2.59
C ASN A 79 8.27 1.56 1.50
N GLN A 80 7.71 2.18 0.47
CA GLN A 80 8.43 2.93 -0.54
C GLN A 80 8.64 4.37 -0.03
N PRO A 81 9.90 4.81 0.18
CA PRO A 81 10.17 6.10 0.84
C PRO A 81 9.50 7.31 0.20
N MET A 82 9.27 7.32 -1.12
CA MET A 82 8.62 8.43 -1.79
C MET A 82 7.11 8.51 -1.49
N HIS A 83 6.45 7.36 -1.27
CA HIS A 83 5.03 7.31 -0.88
C HIS A 83 4.83 7.79 0.56
N ALA A 84 5.78 7.48 1.45
CA ALA A 84 5.80 7.94 2.83
C ALA A 84 6.14 9.43 2.97
N ALA A 85 6.70 10.06 1.93
CA ALA A 85 7.13 11.47 1.95
C ALA A 85 6.31 12.37 1.00
N ASN A 86 5.20 11.88 0.44
CA ASN A 86 4.39 12.61 -0.56
C ASN A 86 5.21 13.10 -1.78
N PHE A 87 6.29 12.40 -2.12
CA PHE A 87 7.10 12.69 -3.30
C PHE A 87 6.50 11.95 -4.49
N THR A 88 5.70 12.61 -5.31
CA THR A 88 5.05 11.99 -6.47
C THR A 88 5.96 11.99 -7.70
N ASN A 89 5.51 11.37 -8.79
CA ASN A 89 6.18 11.49 -10.08
C ASN A 89 6.18 12.92 -10.67
N LEU A 90 5.37 13.83 -10.12
CA LEU A 90 5.35 15.25 -10.48
C LEU A 90 6.21 16.13 -9.57
N SER A 91 6.70 15.59 -8.44
CA SER A 91 7.66 16.28 -7.57
C SER A 91 9.00 16.45 -8.29
N TYR A 92 9.74 17.51 -7.97
CA TYR A 92 11.02 17.79 -8.63
C TYR A 92 12.15 16.89 -8.08
N PRO A 93 12.98 16.23 -8.92
CA PRO A 93 12.94 16.21 -10.39
C PRO A 93 11.83 15.29 -10.95
N GLN A 94 11.04 15.81 -11.88
CA GLN A 94 9.84 15.15 -12.38
C GLN A 94 10.21 13.88 -13.15
N GLY A 95 9.41 12.83 -13.01
CA GLY A 95 9.69 11.54 -13.65
C GLY A 95 10.76 10.71 -12.94
N PHE A 96 11.30 11.16 -11.81
CA PHE A 96 12.28 10.38 -11.03
C PHE A 96 11.61 9.22 -10.30
N HIS A 97 10.45 9.46 -9.68
CA HIS A 97 9.70 8.44 -8.94
C HIS A 97 9.46 7.18 -9.78
N SER A 98 8.86 7.32 -10.97
CA SER A 98 8.57 6.15 -11.81
C SER A 98 9.83 5.47 -12.34
N LYS A 99 10.90 6.22 -12.63
CA LYS A 99 12.18 5.64 -13.05
C LYS A 99 12.87 4.89 -11.92
N TYR A 100 12.75 5.38 -10.69
CA TYR A 100 13.27 4.71 -9.51
C TYR A 100 12.58 3.36 -9.31
N GLU A 101 11.26 3.31 -9.37
CA GLU A 101 10.50 2.05 -9.21
C GLU A 101 10.81 1.06 -10.33
N ASN A 102 10.91 1.53 -11.58
CA ASN A 102 11.39 0.69 -12.70
C ASN A 102 12.81 0.15 -12.47
N PHE A 103 13.68 0.92 -11.81
CA PHE A 103 15.03 0.47 -11.47
C PHE A 103 15.01 -0.60 -10.37
N VAL A 104 14.18 -0.44 -9.34
CA VAL A 104 14.02 -1.42 -8.25
C VAL A 104 13.71 -2.81 -8.82
N ASP A 105 12.90 -2.88 -9.89
CA ASP A 105 12.58 -4.13 -10.56
C ASP A 105 13.80 -4.90 -11.08
N THR A 106 14.87 -4.21 -11.45
CA THR A 106 16.11 -4.80 -11.97
C THR A 106 17.02 -5.40 -10.90
N ILE A 107 16.81 -5.05 -9.62
CA ILE A 107 17.70 -5.41 -8.51
C ILE A 107 17.01 -6.09 -7.33
N LYS A 108 15.67 -6.07 -7.23
CA LYS A 108 14.92 -6.59 -6.07
C LYS A 108 15.28 -8.04 -5.69
N ASP A 109 15.61 -8.87 -6.67
CA ASP A 109 16.01 -10.27 -6.45
C ASP A 109 17.29 -10.45 -5.62
N ASN A 110 18.16 -9.43 -5.56
CA ASN A 110 19.38 -9.44 -4.75
C ASN A 110 19.12 -9.26 -3.25
N TYR A 111 17.90 -8.84 -2.86
CA TYR A 111 17.56 -8.47 -1.49
C TYR A 111 16.50 -9.40 -0.86
N LYS A 112 16.36 -10.61 -1.38
CA LYS A 112 15.46 -11.61 -0.80
C LYS A 112 15.90 -11.95 0.62
N VAL A 113 14.98 -11.85 1.57
CA VAL A 113 15.16 -12.41 2.92
C VAL A 113 15.12 -13.93 2.81
N THR A 114 16.14 -14.62 3.31
CA THR A 114 16.30 -16.09 3.19
C THR A 114 16.16 -16.82 4.53
N ASP A 115 15.66 -16.15 5.56
CA ASP A 115 15.32 -16.73 6.85
C ASP A 115 13.80 -16.74 7.08
N GLY A 116 13.36 -17.22 8.25
CA GLY A 116 11.95 -17.27 8.65
C GLY A 116 11.55 -16.14 9.60
N ASN A 117 12.35 -15.08 9.72
CA ASN A 117 12.23 -14.06 10.77
C ASN A 117 11.34 -12.89 10.33
N GLY A 118 10.04 -13.17 10.14
CA GLY A 118 9.05 -12.11 10.00
C GLY A 118 8.93 -11.25 11.28
N TYR A 119 8.47 -10.01 11.14
CA TYR A 119 8.11 -9.17 12.29
C TYR A 119 6.76 -9.60 12.87
N TRP A 120 6.75 -10.75 13.55
CA TRP A 120 5.58 -11.29 14.22
C TRP A 120 5.15 -10.38 15.37
N ASN A 121 3.86 -10.07 15.45
CA ASN A 121 3.29 -9.17 16.48
C ASN A 121 4.03 -7.81 16.56
N TRP A 122 4.46 -7.29 15.41
CA TRP A 122 5.28 -6.08 15.35
C TRP A 122 4.63 -4.85 15.99
N LYS A 123 3.33 -4.67 15.73
CA LYS A 123 2.47 -3.66 16.35
C LYS A 123 1.29 -4.36 17.04
N GLY A 124 0.27 -3.59 17.44
CA GLY A 124 -0.95 -4.14 18.01
C GLY A 124 -1.84 -4.81 16.97
N THR A 125 -3.13 -4.94 17.27
CA THR A 125 -4.10 -5.65 16.41
C THR A 125 -4.81 -4.75 15.42
N ASN A 126 -4.63 -3.42 15.51
CA ASN A 126 -5.20 -2.49 14.55
C ASN A 126 -4.29 -2.41 13.31
N PRO A 127 -4.76 -2.78 12.09
CA PRO A 127 -3.94 -2.72 10.88
C PRO A 127 -3.39 -1.31 10.58
N GLU A 128 -4.06 -0.25 11.05
CA GLU A 128 -3.54 1.11 10.90
C GLU A 128 -2.20 1.34 11.61
N GLU A 129 -1.93 0.64 12.72
CA GLU A 129 -0.65 0.76 13.44
C GLU A 129 0.50 0.17 12.63
N TRP A 130 0.22 -0.89 11.86
CA TRP A 130 1.20 -1.52 10.97
C TRP A 130 1.51 -0.62 9.79
N ILE A 131 0.48 -0.09 9.12
CA ILE A 131 0.67 0.81 7.98
C ILE A 131 1.36 2.11 8.41
N HIS A 132 0.96 2.71 9.54
CA HIS A 132 1.67 3.87 10.08
C HIS A 132 3.10 3.52 10.46
N GLY A 133 3.30 2.42 11.18
CA GLY A 133 4.63 1.99 11.60
C GLY A 133 5.57 1.75 10.43
N ALA A 134 5.08 1.28 9.29
CA ALA A 134 5.87 0.98 8.10
C ALA A 134 6.32 2.24 7.34
N ALA A 135 5.59 3.34 7.52
CA ALA A 135 5.90 4.63 6.91
C ALA A 135 6.97 5.43 7.69
N VAL A 136 7.29 5.02 8.92
CA VAL A 136 8.27 5.66 9.84
C VAL A 136 9.65 5.01 9.70
#